data_AF-A0A8D5U6J7-F1
#
_entry.id   AF-A0A8D5U6J7-F1
#
_cell.length_a   1.000
_cell.length_b   1.000
_cell.length_c   1.000
_cell.angle_alpha   90.00
_cell.angle_beta   90.00
_cell.angle_gamma   90.00
#
_symmetry.space_group_name_H-M   'P 1'
#
loop_
_entity.id
_entity.type
_entity.pdbx_description
1 polymer ?
#
loop_
_entity_poly.entity_id
_entity_poly.type
_entity_poly.pdbx_seq_one_letter_code
_entity_poly.pdbx_strand_id
1 'polypeptide(L)'
;MIYNRKQIPSDGEVLVATVKQVFDYGSYVTLDEYAGLQAFLPWSEISSRWVKNIRDVVKEGRKIVVKVIRIDRKKGTIDVSLKKVTEDEKRKKNLQWKKLQKVDKILEIISQKLGKSEQEAWKEVAFKLEDKYGDIYESMIRAVKEGEHILKDAGVSEVWIKPLMEEIGKHIEEKKVKVSEVITVRSMAPDGVEKIRKVFSDAVKKFENEEEEIRIYTIGAPRYRVDVTGTDPKRVSITLQELLDTIKEISQQEGVTFSVVKK
;
A
#
# COMPACT_ATOMS: atom_id res chain seq x y z
N MET A 1 5.98 13.17 11.21
CA MET A 1 5.26 12.64 12.43
C MET A 1 3.78 12.74 12.13
N ILE A 2 2.97 11.73 12.43
CA ILE A 2 1.54 11.78 12.08
C ILE A 2 0.78 12.59 13.14
N TYR A 3 0.03 13.60 12.68
CA TYR A 3 -0.77 14.46 13.51
C TYR A 3 -2.25 14.08 13.39
N ASN A 4 -2.95 14.08 14.52
CA ASN A 4 -4.39 13.87 14.58
C ASN A 4 -5.07 15.15 15.09
N ARG A 5 -6.29 15.42 14.62
CA ARG A 5 -7.13 16.53 15.09
C ARG A 5 -7.51 16.37 16.56
N LYS A 6 -7.75 15.13 16.98
CA LYS A 6 -8.04 14.80 18.36
C LYS A 6 -6.74 14.68 19.14
N GLN A 7 -6.68 15.32 20.30
CA GLN A 7 -5.52 15.21 21.20
C GLN A 7 -5.47 13.85 21.92
N ILE A 8 -6.61 13.15 22.02
CA ILE A 8 -6.75 11.89 22.76
C ILE A 8 -7.53 10.90 21.88
N PRO A 9 -7.12 9.62 21.82
CA PRO A 9 -7.87 8.59 21.12
C PRO A 9 -9.21 8.26 21.76
N SER A 10 -10.01 7.45 21.07
CA SER A 10 -11.29 6.94 21.54
C SER A 10 -11.12 5.56 22.19
N ASP A 11 -12.03 5.20 23.10
CA ASP A 11 -12.01 3.86 23.69
C ASP A 11 -12.30 2.79 22.61
N GLY A 12 -11.58 1.68 22.65
CA GLY A 12 -11.64 0.62 21.65
C GLY A 12 -10.95 0.93 20.31
N GLU A 13 -10.34 2.10 20.14
CA GLU A 13 -9.62 2.46 18.92
C GLU A 13 -8.34 1.63 18.75
N VAL A 14 -8.09 1.14 17.53
CA VAL A 14 -6.90 0.34 17.20
C VAL A 14 -5.85 1.26 16.55
N LEU A 15 -4.65 1.27 17.10
CA LEU A 15 -3.58 2.22 16.80
C LEU A 15 -2.23 1.55 16.64
N VAL A 16 -1.32 2.21 15.93
CA VAL A 16 0.10 1.81 15.90
C VAL A 16 0.86 2.56 16.99
N ALA A 17 1.60 1.80 17.80
CA ALA A 17 2.41 2.31 18.89
C ALA A 17 3.87 1.85 18.76
N THR A 18 4.80 2.73 19.10
CA THR A 18 6.23 2.40 19.20
C THR A 18 6.59 2.14 20.66
N VAL A 19 7.22 1.00 20.93
CA VAL A 19 7.69 0.65 22.28
C VAL A 19 8.86 1.56 22.65
N LYS A 20 8.75 2.27 23.77
CA LYS A 20 9.84 3.11 24.29
C LYS A 20 10.66 2.40 25.35
N GLN A 21 9.99 1.89 26.38
CA GLN A 21 10.64 1.27 27.52
C GLN A 21 9.86 0.05 27.99
N VAL A 22 10.58 -0.98 28.40
CA VAL A 22 10.00 -2.25 28.86
C VAL A 22 10.39 -2.52 30.30
N PHE A 23 9.38 -2.67 31.16
CA PHE A 23 9.50 -2.99 32.59
C PHE A 23 8.85 -4.34 32.91
N ASP A 24 9.09 -4.88 34.10
CA ASP A 24 8.54 -6.19 34.48
C ASP A 24 7.01 -6.18 34.63
N TYR A 25 6.43 -5.02 34.97
CA TYR A 25 4.98 -4.86 35.15
C TYR A 25 4.25 -4.39 33.88
N GLY A 26 4.97 -4.08 32.81
CA GLY A 26 4.39 -3.59 31.56
C GLY A 26 5.38 -2.79 30.71
N SER A 27 4.89 -2.11 29.69
CA SER A 27 5.71 -1.31 28.78
C SER A 27 5.11 0.05 28.52
N TYR A 28 5.95 1.08 28.48
CA TYR A 28 5.55 2.39 27.98
C TYR A 28 5.75 2.44 26.47
N VAL A 29 4.70 2.86 25.79
CA VAL A 29 4.65 2.97 24.34
C VAL A 29 4.22 4.39 23.95
N THR A 30 4.57 4.83 22.75
CA THR A 30 4.12 6.09 22.18
C THR A 30 3.21 5.83 21.01
N LEU A 31 2.05 6.48 20.98
CA LEU A 31 1.06 6.38 19.91
C LEU A 31 1.52 7.25 18.73
N ASP A 32 1.93 6.62 17.63
CA ASP A 32 2.55 7.34 16.51
C ASP A 32 1.55 8.22 15.75
N GLU A 33 0.26 7.87 15.80
CA GLU A 33 -0.84 8.61 15.16
C GLU A 33 -1.25 9.86 15.93
N TYR A 34 -0.85 9.97 17.20
CA TYR A 34 -1.21 11.08 18.09
C TYR A 34 0.05 11.84 18.50
N ALA A 35 0.92 12.16 17.54
CA ALA A 35 2.17 12.91 17.76
C ALA A 35 3.06 12.32 18.88
N GLY A 36 3.05 11.00 19.05
CA GLY A 36 3.86 10.31 20.06
C GLY A 36 3.29 10.34 21.48
N LEU A 37 1.98 10.56 21.64
CA LEU A 37 1.29 10.53 22.93
C LEU A 37 1.64 9.27 23.73
N GLN A 38 1.97 9.43 25.01
CA GLN A 38 2.38 8.32 25.86
C GLN A 38 1.18 7.45 26.24
N ALA A 39 1.37 6.14 26.14
CA ALA A 39 0.43 5.13 26.59
C ALA A 39 1.16 4.02 27.35
N PHE A 40 0.42 3.34 28.22
CA PHE A 40 0.91 2.24 29.03
C PHE A 40 0.30 0.92 28.57
N LEU A 41 1.14 -0.08 28.38
CA LEU A 41 0.76 -1.45 28.04
C LEU A 41 1.00 -2.33 29.27
N PRO A 42 -0.04 -2.64 30.07
CA PRO A 42 0.09 -3.49 31.25
C PRO A 42 0.53 -4.91 30.89
N TRP A 43 1.31 -5.56 31.75
CA TRP A 43 1.74 -6.95 31.56
C TRP A 43 0.57 -7.90 31.21
N SER A 44 -0.55 -7.76 31.93
CA SER A 44 -1.76 -8.59 31.74
C SER A 44 -2.41 -8.43 30.36
N GLU A 45 -2.05 -7.39 29.60
CA GLU A 45 -2.63 -7.04 28.32
C GLU A 45 -1.69 -7.31 27.12
N ILE A 46 -0.53 -7.93 27.36
CA ILE A 46 0.50 -8.17 26.33
C ILE A 46 0.21 -9.42 25.50
N SER A 47 -0.18 -10.51 26.13
CA SER A 47 -0.37 -11.80 25.47
C SER A 47 -1.53 -12.56 26.10
N SER A 48 -2.24 -13.32 25.28
CA SER A 48 -3.22 -14.32 25.74
C SER A 48 -2.55 -15.62 26.20
N ARG A 49 -1.30 -15.87 25.76
CA ARG A 49 -0.51 -17.05 26.15
C ARG A 49 0.35 -16.72 27.36
N TRP A 50 0.70 -17.74 28.15
CA TRP A 50 1.69 -17.60 29.22
C TRP A 50 3.04 -17.21 28.63
N VAL A 51 3.62 -16.13 29.14
CA VAL A 51 4.92 -15.60 28.71
C VAL A 51 5.79 -15.48 29.95
N LYS A 52 7.00 -16.05 29.91
CA LYS A 52 7.95 -15.98 31.03
C LYS A 52 8.62 -14.60 31.12
N ASN A 53 8.88 -13.96 29.98
CA ASN A 53 9.59 -12.69 29.91
C ASN A 53 8.95 -11.74 28.87
N ILE A 54 8.57 -10.53 29.29
CA ILE A 54 7.94 -9.51 28.43
C ILE A 54 8.79 -9.15 27.22
N ARG A 55 10.12 -9.15 27.42
CA ARG A 55 11.12 -8.76 26.42
C ARG A 55 11.15 -9.68 25.19
N ASP A 56 10.60 -10.88 25.31
CA ASP A 56 10.47 -11.82 24.19
C ASP A 56 9.37 -11.39 23.21
N VAL A 57 8.33 -10.73 23.73
CA VAL A 57 7.15 -10.30 22.95
C VAL A 57 7.30 -8.85 22.51
N VAL A 58 7.73 -7.99 23.41
CA VAL A 58 7.79 -6.54 23.24
C VAL A 58 9.24 -6.09 23.34
N LYS A 59 9.76 -5.45 22.29
CA LYS A 59 11.14 -4.96 22.21
C LYS A 59 11.14 -3.45 22.02
N GLU A 60 12.05 -2.77 22.69
CA GLU A 60 12.25 -1.33 22.55
C GLU A 60 12.51 -0.94 21.08
N GLY A 61 11.92 0.16 20.64
CA GLY A 61 11.97 0.64 19.25
C GLY A 61 11.05 -0.10 18.27
N ARG A 62 10.44 -1.23 18.65
CA ARG A 62 9.53 -1.96 17.76
C ARG A 62 8.17 -1.28 17.68
N LYS A 63 7.58 -1.26 16.48
CA LYS A 63 6.18 -0.88 16.27
C LYS A 63 5.24 -2.07 16.45
N ILE A 64 4.17 -1.86 17.20
CA ILE A 64 3.14 -2.85 17.51
C ILE A 64 1.76 -2.23 17.29
N VAL A 65 0.77 -3.05 16.93
CA VAL A 65 -0.63 -2.63 16.83
C VAL A 65 -1.29 -2.91 18.17
N VAL A 66 -1.93 -1.92 18.76
CA VAL A 66 -2.57 -2.01 20.08
C VAL A 66 -3.98 -1.44 20.04
N LYS A 67 -4.84 -1.88 20.95
CA LYS A 67 -6.20 -1.37 21.13
C LYS A 67 -6.29 -0.56 22.42
N VAL A 68 -6.89 0.62 22.36
CA VAL A 68 -7.16 1.44 23.55
C VAL A 68 -8.21 0.74 24.39
N ILE A 69 -7.95 0.60 25.69
CA ILE A 69 -8.86 -0.08 26.64
C ILE A 69 -9.38 0.84 27.74
N ARG A 70 -8.63 1.88 28.06
CA ARG A 70 -9.00 2.81 29.12
C ARG A 70 -8.30 4.13 28.89
N ILE A 71 -9.04 5.22 29.13
CA ILE A 71 -8.53 6.58 29.03
C ILE A 71 -8.84 7.28 30.34
N ASP A 72 -7.81 7.62 31.10
CA ASP A 72 -7.94 8.49 32.27
C ASP A 72 -7.66 9.94 31.86
N ARG A 73 -8.74 10.70 31.59
CA ARG A 73 -8.65 12.11 31.19
C ARG A 73 -8.12 13.02 32.29
N LYS A 74 -8.22 12.63 33.57
CA LYS A 74 -7.73 13.45 34.69
C LYS A 74 -6.22 13.33 34.83
N LYS A 75 -5.69 12.11 34.62
CA LYS A 75 -4.26 11.80 34.73
C LYS A 75 -3.51 11.89 33.39
N GLY A 76 -4.23 12.01 32.28
CA GLY A 76 -3.65 11.97 30.93
C GLY A 76 -3.04 10.62 30.58
N THR A 77 -3.43 9.55 31.26
CA THR A 77 -2.89 8.20 31.07
C THR A 77 -3.82 7.39 30.18
N ILE A 78 -3.24 6.70 29.19
CA ILE A 78 -3.98 5.83 28.27
C ILE A 78 -3.44 4.43 28.44
N ASP A 79 -4.32 3.50 28.79
CA ASP A 79 -3.97 2.08 28.83
C ASP A 79 -4.34 1.45 27.49
N VAL A 80 -3.41 0.65 26.97
CA VAL A 80 -3.56 -0.07 25.70
C VAL A 80 -3.37 -1.56 25.90
N SER A 81 -3.86 -2.34 24.94
CA SER A 81 -3.80 -3.79 24.95
C SER A 81 -3.32 -4.34 23.62
N LEU A 82 -2.38 -5.28 23.68
CA LEU A 82 -1.90 -6.03 22.52
C LEU A 82 -2.76 -7.29 22.33
N LYS A 83 -3.21 -7.93 23.43
CA LYS A 83 -3.99 -9.17 23.38
C LYS A 83 -5.42 -8.99 22.84
N LYS A 84 -6.02 -7.80 23.02
CA LYS A 84 -7.40 -7.52 22.59
C LYS A 84 -7.51 -7.11 21.12
N VAL A 85 -6.39 -7.06 20.40
CA VAL A 85 -6.37 -6.80 18.96
C VAL A 85 -6.60 -8.12 18.23
N THR A 86 -7.65 -8.19 17.42
CA THR A 86 -7.91 -9.34 16.53
C THR A 86 -6.95 -9.33 15.34
N GLU A 87 -6.69 -10.49 14.73
CA GLU A 87 -5.81 -10.57 13.55
C GLU A 87 -6.39 -9.77 12.35
N ASP A 88 -7.72 -9.71 12.22
CA ASP A 88 -8.38 -8.88 11.19
C ASP A 88 -8.20 -7.38 11.45
N GLU A 89 -8.41 -6.92 12.69
CA GLU A 89 -8.14 -5.52 13.08
C GLU A 89 -6.67 -5.17 12.83
N LYS A 90 -5.76 -6.04 13.22
CA LYS A 90 -4.31 -5.87 13.01
C LYS A 90 -3.97 -5.79 11.53
N ARG A 91 -4.52 -6.66 10.69
CA ARG A 91 -4.30 -6.64 9.24
C ARG A 91 -4.82 -5.35 8.62
N LYS A 92 -6.06 -4.95 8.95
CA LYS A 92 -6.67 -3.69 8.48
C LYS A 92 -5.84 -2.49 8.92
N LYS A 93 -5.45 -2.44 10.20
CA LYS A 93 -4.68 -1.32 10.73
C LYS A 93 -3.29 -1.23 10.12
N ASN A 94 -2.61 -2.35 9.91
CA ASN A 94 -1.32 -2.37 9.21
C ASN A 94 -1.43 -1.83 7.77
N LEU A 95 -2.52 -2.11 7.07
CA LEU A 95 -2.77 -1.58 5.73
C LEU A 95 -2.99 -0.06 5.78
N GLN A 96 -3.85 0.41 6.69
CA GLN A 96 -4.10 1.84 6.90
C GLN A 96 -2.83 2.59 7.31
N TRP A 97 -2.03 2.02 8.21
CA TRP A 97 -0.77 2.59 8.65
C TRP A 97 0.22 2.77 7.49
N LYS A 98 0.34 1.78 6.60
CA LYS A 98 1.17 1.92 5.39
C LYS A 98 0.69 3.04 4.47
N LYS A 99 -0.62 3.24 4.34
CA LYS A 99 -1.17 4.38 3.58
C LYS A 99 -0.81 5.71 4.26
N LEU A 100 -1.03 5.81 5.58
CA LEU A 100 -0.72 7.01 6.36
C LEU A 100 0.77 7.37 6.33
N GLN A 101 1.68 6.39 6.39
CA GLN A 101 3.12 6.64 6.26
C GLN A 101 3.50 7.21 4.89
N LYS A 102 2.82 6.81 3.82
CA LYS A 102 3.03 7.40 2.50
C LYS A 102 2.54 8.84 2.48
N VAL A 103 1.36 9.11 3.05
CA VAL A 103 0.82 10.47 3.18
C VAL A 103 1.77 11.35 3.98
N ASP A 104 2.24 10.89 5.15
CA ASP A 104 3.20 11.64 5.98
C ASP A 104 4.46 12.01 5.20
N LYS A 105 5.04 11.04 4.47
CA LYS A 105 6.24 11.27 3.65
C LYS A 105 5.98 12.27 2.51
N ILE A 106 4.84 12.18 1.83
CA ILE A 106 4.46 13.12 0.78
C ILE A 106 4.34 14.55 1.35
N LEU A 107 3.63 14.69 2.47
CA LEU A 107 3.44 15.99 3.12
C LEU A 107 4.73 16.56 3.68
N GLU A 108 5.60 15.71 4.24
CA GLU A 108 6.94 16.10 4.69
C GLU A 108 7.74 16.70 3.53
N ILE A 109 7.83 16.01 2.39
CA ILE A 109 8.57 16.50 1.21
C ILE A 109 8.00 17.83 0.70
N ILE A 110 6.67 17.95 0.61
CA ILE A 110 6.03 19.17 0.11
C ILE A 110 6.21 20.33 1.08
N SER A 111 6.08 20.08 2.39
CA SER A 111 6.30 21.09 3.42
C SER A 111 7.73 21.65 3.37
N GLN A 112 8.73 20.78 3.19
CA GLN A 112 10.13 21.18 3.02
C GLN A 112 10.33 22.02 1.75
N LYS A 113 9.73 21.62 0.63
CA LYS A 113 9.79 22.40 -0.64
C LYS A 113 9.16 23.78 -0.52
N LEU A 114 8.08 23.90 0.24
CA LEU A 114 7.36 25.16 0.43
C LEU A 114 7.89 26.00 1.61
N GLY A 115 8.86 25.48 2.38
CA GLY A 115 9.37 26.14 3.57
C GLY A 115 8.32 26.28 4.70
N LYS A 116 7.32 25.40 4.72
CA LYS A 116 6.21 25.40 5.68
C LYS A 116 6.38 24.30 6.72
N SER A 117 5.64 24.38 7.82
CA SER A 117 5.68 23.35 8.87
C SER A 117 4.89 22.10 8.47
N GLU A 118 5.32 20.91 8.93
CA GLU A 118 4.56 19.66 8.74
C GLU A 118 3.12 19.78 9.28
N GLN A 119 2.93 20.44 10.42
CA GLN A 119 1.62 20.65 11.02
C GLN A 119 0.68 21.46 10.11
N GLU A 120 1.22 22.47 9.42
CA GLU A 120 0.48 23.25 8.45
C GLU A 120 0.08 22.41 7.23
N ALA A 121 0.98 21.55 6.74
CA ALA A 121 0.69 20.62 5.65
C ALA A 121 -0.45 19.65 6.03
N TRP A 122 -0.41 19.09 7.24
CA TRP A 122 -1.49 18.23 7.75
C TRP A 122 -2.81 18.99 7.87
N LYS A 123 -2.79 20.22 8.38
CA LYS A 123 -4.00 21.04 8.55
C LYS A 123 -4.61 21.52 7.23
N GLU A 124 -3.79 21.97 6.29
CA GLU A 124 -4.27 22.57 5.05
C GLU A 124 -4.56 21.55 3.94
N VAL A 125 -4.02 20.33 4.05
CA VAL A 125 -4.17 19.26 3.06
C VAL A 125 -4.88 18.04 3.65
N ALA A 126 -4.20 17.28 4.51
CA ALA A 126 -4.69 15.97 4.97
C ALA A 126 -6.06 16.06 5.63
N PHE A 127 -6.22 17.00 6.57
CA PHE A 127 -7.46 17.20 7.30
C PHE A 127 -8.60 17.55 6.35
N LYS A 128 -8.39 18.47 5.41
CA LYS A 128 -9.43 18.85 4.45
C LYS A 128 -9.88 17.70 3.55
N LEU A 129 -8.92 16.86 3.12
CA LEU A 129 -9.21 15.66 2.34
C LEU A 129 -9.97 14.59 3.15
N GLU A 130 -9.58 14.39 4.40
CA GLU A 130 -10.25 13.49 5.33
C GLU A 130 -11.71 13.90 5.57
N ASP A 131 -12.00 15.20 5.73
CA ASP A 131 -13.37 15.69 5.93
C ASP A 131 -14.29 15.40 4.76
N LYS A 132 -13.77 15.57 3.53
CA LYS A 132 -14.60 15.44 2.33
C LYS A 132 -14.72 14.00 1.84
N TYR A 133 -13.63 13.23 1.93
CA TYR A 133 -13.54 11.91 1.28
C TYR A 133 -13.20 10.76 2.24
N GLY A 134 -12.88 11.04 3.50
CA GLY A 134 -12.53 10.05 4.52
C GLY A 134 -11.10 9.52 4.41
N ASP A 135 -10.74 8.84 3.31
CA ASP A 135 -9.38 8.28 3.12
C ASP A 135 -8.48 9.28 2.37
N ILE A 136 -7.52 9.85 3.08
CA ILE A 136 -6.58 10.86 2.56
C ILE A 136 -5.77 10.28 1.38
N TYR A 137 -5.23 9.08 1.52
CA TYR A 137 -4.37 8.49 0.50
C TYR A 137 -5.15 8.18 -0.78
N GLU A 138 -6.37 7.67 -0.64
CA GLU A 138 -7.25 7.41 -1.78
C GLU A 138 -7.64 8.70 -2.50
N SER A 139 -7.97 9.76 -1.75
CA SER A 139 -8.30 11.06 -2.32
C SER A 139 -7.12 11.69 -3.08
N MET A 140 -5.88 11.50 -2.59
CA MET A 140 -4.66 11.91 -3.27
C MET A 140 -4.48 11.17 -4.61
N ILE A 141 -4.73 9.85 -4.65
CA ILE A 141 -4.66 9.07 -5.89
C ILE A 141 -5.74 9.53 -6.87
N ARG A 142 -6.98 9.75 -6.40
CA ARG A 142 -8.07 10.25 -7.24
C ARG A 142 -7.75 11.61 -7.83
N ALA A 143 -7.15 12.51 -7.05
CA ALA A 143 -6.72 13.81 -7.56
C ALA A 143 -5.76 13.67 -8.75
N VAL A 144 -4.82 12.73 -8.73
CA VAL A 144 -3.92 12.48 -9.87
C VAL A 144 -4.66 11.87 -11.07
N LYS A 145 -5.61 10.96 -10.85
CA LYS A 145 -6.36 10.28 -11.91
C LYS A 145 -7.39 11.21 -12.59
N GLU A 146 -8.13 12.00 -11.81
CA GLU A 146 -9.29 12.78 -12.26
C GLU A 146 -8.96 14.27 -12.41
N GLY A 147 -7.93 14.77 -11.71
CA GLY A 147 -7.42 16.13 -11.80
C GLY A 147 -7.49 16.92 -10.49
N GLU A 148 -6.89 18.12 -10.52
CA GLU A 148 -6.74 18.99 -9.33
C GLU A 148 -8.06 19.46 -8.70
N HIS A 149 -9.18 19.33 -9.40
CA HIS A 149 -10.50 19.73 -8.91
C HIS A 149 -10.86 19.00 -7.62
N ILE A 150 -10.45 17.73 -7.45
CA ILE A 150 -10.67 16.95 -6.21
C ILE A 150 -10.06 17.66 -4.99
N LEU A 151 -8.90 18.28 -5.15
CA LEU A 151 -8.19 19.00 -4.09
C LEU A 151 -8.83 20.37 -3.83
N LYS A 152 -9.19 21.10 -4.90
CA LYS A 152 -9.92 22.39 -4.81
C LYS A 152 -11.26 22.22 -4.10
N ASP A 153 -11.96 21.15 -4.44
CA ASP A 153 -13.24 20.76 -3.88
C ASP A 153 -13.16 20.43 -2.39
N ALA A 154 -12.05 19.87 -1.93
CA ALA A 154 -11.79 19.68 -0.49
C ALA A 154 -11.42 21.00 0.22
N GLY A 155 -11.20 22.09 -0.51
CA GLY A 155 -10.79 23.38 0.02
C GLY A 155 -9.28 23.49 0.25
N VAL A 156 -8.47 22.63 -0.37
CA VAL A 156 -7.00 22.72 -0.30
C VAL A 156 -6.56 24.01 -1.01
N SER A 157 -5.65 24.77 -0.40
CA SER A 157 -5.17 26.03 -0.97
C SER A 157 -4.32 25.78 -2.22
N GLU A 158 -4.45 26.63 -3.24
CA GLU A 158 -3.77 26.48 -4.54
C GLU A 158 -2.24 26.36 -4.42
N VAL A 159 -1.67 26.94 -3.36
CA VAL A 159 -0.24 26.86 -3.04
C VAL A 159 0.22 25.41 -2.88
N TRP A 160 -0.63 24.53 -2.36
CA TRP A 160 -0.30 23.11 -2.14
C TRP A 160 -0.64 22.23 -3.33
N ILE A 161 -1.60 22.62 -4.17
CA ILE A 161 -2.19 21.75 -5.20
C ILE A 161 -1.14 21.30 -6.21
N LYS A 162 -0.40 22.24 -6.82
CA LYS A 162 0.58 21.89 -7.86
C LYS A 162 1.72 21.01 -7.31
N PRO A 163 2.39 21.37 -6.19
CA PRO A 163 3.42 20.51 -5.59
C PRO A 163 2.89 19.14 -5.17
N LEU A 164 1.66 19.08 -4.66
CA LEU A 164 1.03 17.83 -4.22
C LEU A 164 0.78 16.89 -5.39
N MET A 165 0.21 17.39 -6.48
CA MET A 165 -0.03 16.61 -7.70
C MET A 165 1.27 16.05 -8.29
N GLU A 166 2.33 16.86 -8.35
CA GLU A 166 3.63 16.42 -8.85
C GLU A 166 4.26 15.33 -7.96
N GLU A 167 4.21 15.52 -6.64
CA GLU A 167 4.81 14.56 -5.69
C GLU A 167 4.04 13.24 -5.63
N ILE A 168 2.70 13.29 -5.65
CA ILE A 168 1.87 12.08 -5.70
C ILE A 168 2.13 11.31 -7.00
N GLY A 169 2.23 12.01 -8.15
CA GLY A 169 2.50 11.39 -9.45
C GLY A 169 3.77 10.55 -9.44
N LYS A 170 4.87 11.10 -8.92
CA LYS A 170 6.14 10.36 -8.75
C LYS A 170 5.97 9.11 -7.90
N HIS A 171 5.28 9.21 -6.76
CA HIS A 171 5.07 8.08 -5.87
C HIS A 171 4.13 6.99 -6.41
N ILE A 172 3.20 7.33 -7.31
CA ILE A 172 2.34 6.35 -8.00
C ILE A 172 3.13 5.60 -9.08
N GLU A 173 3.98 6.31 -9.83
CA GLU A 173 4.82 5.70 -10.88
C GLU A 173 5.92 4.79 -10.30
N GLU A 174 6.46 5.12 -9.12
CA GLU A 174 7.57 4.39 -8.48
C GLU A 174 7.27 2.95 -8.03
N LYS A 175 6.02 2.48 -8.04
CA LYS A 175 5.67 1.13 -7.55
C LYS A 175 5.10 0.19 -8.61
N LYS A 176 5.42 0.41 -9.88
CA LYS A 176 5.14 -0.59 -10.90
C LYS A 176 6.14 -1.74 -10.79
N VAL A 177 5.67 -2.92 -10.39
CA VAL A 177 6.44 -4.16 -10.42
C VAL A 177 6.22 -4.83 -11.77
N LYS A 178 7.33 -5.20 -12.41
CA LYS A 178 7.33 -5.94 -13.66
C LYS A 178 7.70 -7.39 -13.40
N VAL A 179 6.85 -8.31 -13.82
CA VAL A 179 7.15 -9.74 -13.85
C VAL A 179 7.25 -10.16 -15.32
N SER A 180 8.32 -10.89 -15.63
CA SER A 180 8.68 -11.26 -17.00
C SER A 180 8.82 -12.77 -17.10
N GLU A 181 8.19 -13.36 -18.12
CA GLU A 181 8.41 -14.75 -18.52
C GLU A 181 8.88 -14.87 -19.96
N VAL A 182 9.64 -15.92 -20.25
CA VAL A 182 10.14 -16.19 -21.60
C VAL A 182 9.41 -17.40 -22.16
N ILE A 183 8.80 -17.19 -23.32
CA ILE A 183 8.06 -18.22 -24.04
C ILE A 183 8.73 -18.51 -25.38
N THR A 184 8.52 -19.73 -25.87
CA THR A 184 8.88 -20.14 -27.22
C THR A 184 7.61 -20.38 -28.00
N VAL A 185 7.49 -19.71 -29.15
CA VAL A 185 6.33 -19.80 -30.03
C VAL A 185 6.81 -20.08 -31.43
N ARG A 186 6.27 -21.15 -32.05
CA ARG A 186 6.67 -21.59 -33.38
C ARG A 186 5.46 -22.02 -34.20
N SER A 187 5.41 -21.58 -35.45
CA SER A 187 4.47 -22.07 -36.45
C SER A 187 5.25 -22.58 -37.66
N MET A 188 4.81 -23.70 -38.23
CA MET A 188 5.33 -24.25 -39.50
C MET A 188 4.41 -23.91 -40.68
N ALA A 189 3.33 -23.16 -40.45
CA ALA A 189 2.40 -22.78 -41.49
C ALA A 189 2.98 -21.67 -42.39
N PRO A 190 2.58 -21.57 -43.68
CA PRO A 190 3.02 -20.51 -44.58
C PRO A 190 2.72 -19.10 -44.07
N ASP A 191 1.62 -18.94 -43.32
CA ASP A 191 1.14 -17.73 -42.67
C ASP A 191 1.55 -17.64 -41.18
N GLY A 192 2.64 -18.32 -40.80
CA GLY A 192 3.01 -18.54 -39.40
C GLY A 192 3.16 -17.27 -38.56
N VAL A 193 3.67 -16.16 -39.14
CA VAL A 193 3.81 -14.88 -38.43
C VAL A 193 2.44 -14.25 -38.13
N GLU A 194 1.51 -14.32 -39.08
CA GLU A 194 0.16 -13.77 -38.91
C GLU A 194 -0.61 -14.55 -37.83
N LYS A 195 -0.48 -15.88 -37.83
CA LYS A 195 -1.05 -16.72 -36.77
C LYS A 195 -0.48 -16.40 -35.39
N ILE A 196 0.84 -16.24 -35.27
CA ILE A 196 1.47 -15.86 -33.99
C ILE A 196 0.99 -14.48 -33.54
N ARG A 197 0.89 -13.51 -34.45
CA ARG A 197 0.38 -12.17 -34.15
C ARG A 197 -1.07 -12.22 -33.67
N LYS A 198 -1.91 -13.04 -34.33
CA LYS A 198 -3.31 -13.26 -33.96
C LYS A 198 -3.44 -13.86 -32.56
N VAL A 199 -2.66 -14.90 -32.24
CA VAL A 199 -2.60 -15.51 -30.91
C VAL A 199 -2.33 -14.46 -29.83
N PHE A 200 -1.30 -13.62 -30.03
CA PHE A 200 -0.96 -12.58 -29.05
C PHE A 200 -2.01 -11.47 -28.97
N SER A 201 -2.56 -11.02 -30.10
CA SER A 201 -3.59 -9.98 -30.07
C SER A 201 -4.87 -10.45 -29.39
N ASP A 202 -5.29 -11.69 -29.64
CA ASP A 202 -6.52 -12.24 -29.07
C ASP A 202 -6.33 -12.59 -27.59
N ALA A 203 -5.11 -12.98 -27.19
CA ALA A 203 -4.76 -13.11 -25.77
C ALA A 203 -4.82 -11.76 -25.05
N VAL A 204 -4.16 -10.72 -25.57
CA VAL A 204 -4.11 -9.40 -24.93
C VAL A 204 -5.49 -8.74 -24.83
N LYS A 205 -6.36 -8.89 -25.85
CA LYS A 205 -7.73 -8.37 -25.82
C LYS A 205 -8.56 -8.86 -24.63
N LYS A 206 -8.31 -10.07 -24.13
CA LYS A 206 -9.01 -10.58 -22.94
C LYS A 206 -8.64 -9.84 -21.65
N PHE A 207 -7.52 -9.11 -21.65
CA PHE A 207 -6.98 -8.40 -20.49
C PHE A 207 -6.97 -6.86 -20.67
N GLU A 208 -7.57 -6.32 -21.73
CA GLU A 208 -7.63 -4.86 -21.97
C GLU A 208 -8.36 -4.07 -20.87
N ASN A 209 -9.21 -4.73 -20.07
CA ASN A 209 -9.95 -4.11 -18.98
C ASN A 209 -9.18 -4.09 -17.64
N GLU A 210 -7.97 -4.63 -17.58
CA GLU A 210 -7.18 -4.66 -16.35
C GLU A 210 -6.28 -3.42 -16.21
N GLU A 211 -6.02 -2.96 -14.97
CA GLU A 211 -5.12 -1.83 -14.68
C GLU A 211 -3.62 -2.12 -15.01
N GLU A 212 -3.33 -3.28 -15.59
CA GLU A 212 -1.98 -3.82 -15.79
C GLU A 212 -1.50 -3.66 -17.23
N GLU A 213 -0.25 -3.24 -17.40
CA GLU A 213 0.35 -3.02 -18.71
C GLU A 213 1.04 -4.30 -19.19
N ILE A 214 0.53 -4.87 -20.28
CA ILE A 214 1.05 -6.10 -20.90
C ILE A 214 1.89 -5.74 -22.12
N ARG A 215 3.12 -6.27 -22.19
CA ARG A 215 3.99 -6.13 -23.36
C ARG A 215 4.52 -7.49 -23.80
N ILE A 216 4.24 -7.86 -25.04
CA ILE A 216 4.77 -9.07 -25.68
C ILE A 216 5.69 -8.64 -26.82
N TYR A 217 6.96 -9.02 -26.76
CA TYR A 217 7.94 -8.68 -27.79
C TYR A 217 8.92 -9.81 -28.05
N THR A 218 9.49 -9.85 -29.26
CA THR A 218 10.49 -10.85 -29.63
C THR A 218 11.84 -10.53 -28.98
N ILE A 219 12.49 -11.54 -28.41
CA ILE A 219 13.89 -11.45 -27.94
C ILE A 219 14.83 -12.04 -29.02
N GLY A 220 14.29 -12.89 -29.90
CA GLY A 220 15.01 -13.56 -30.96
C GLY A 220 14.30 -14.87 -31.29
N ALA A 221 14.05 -15.17 -32.57
CA ALA A 221 13.26 -16.34 -32.95
C ALA A 221 13.89 -17.65 -32.43
N PRO A 222 13.10 -18.59 -31.88
CA PRO A 222 11.63 -18.60 -31.69
C PRO A 222 11.15 -18.07 -30.31
N ARG A 223 11.93 -17.25 -29.61
CA ARG A 223 11.70 -16.79 -28.24
C ARG A 223 11.09 -15.39 -28.16
N TYR A 224 10.07 -15.27 -27.32
CA TYR A 224 9.37 -14.04 -27.00
C TYR A 224 9.39 -13.79 -25.49
N ARG A 225 9.36 -12.52 -25.09
CA ARG A 225 9.16 -12.12 -23.71
C ARG A 225 7.73 -11.64 -23.51
N VAL A 226 7.15 -12.05 -22.40
CA VAL A 226 5.87 -11.54 -21.91
C VAL A 226 6.17 -10.80 -20.61
N ASP A 227 6.00 -9.48 -20.65
CA ASP A 227 6.16 -8.59 -19.50
C ASP A 227 4.76 -8.14 -19.05
N VAL A 228 4.42 -8.34 -17.77
CA VAL A 228 3.24 -7.75 -17.13
C VAL A 228 3.71 -6.78 -16.06
N THR A 229 3.21 -5.55 -16.13
CA THR A 229 3.61 -4.46 -15.24
C THR A 229 2.39 -3.90 -14.51
N GLY A 230 2.43 -3.88 -13.18
CA GLY A 230 1.32 -3.40 -12.36
C GLY A 230 1.74 -2.97 -10.96
N THR A 231 0.79 -2.47 -10.17
CA THR A 231 1.05 -1.89 -8.85
C THR A 231 1.05 -2.92 -7.70
N ASP A 232 0.37 -4.06 -7.88
CA ASP A 232 0.34 -5.17 -6.91
C ASP A 232 1.15 -6.37 -7.42
N PRO A 233 2.29 -6.72 -6.78
CA PRO A 233 3.11 -7.85 -7.18
C PRO A 233 2.38 -9.19 -7.25
N LYS A 234 1.40 -9.40 -6.36
CA LYS A 234 0.64 -10.67 -6.32
C LYS A 234 -0.31 -10.76 -7.50
N ARG A 235 -1.05 -9.68 -7.77
CA ARG A 235 -1.98 -9.64 -8.91
C ARG A 235 -1.22 -9.79 -10.23
N VAL A 236 -0.14 -9.04 -10.42
CA VAL A 236 0.73 -9.12 -11.60
C VAL A 236 1.22 -10.56 -11.86
N SER A 237 1.59 -11.30 -10.81
CA SER A 237 2.02 -12.70 -10.96
C SER A 237 0.90 -13.64 -11.39
N ILE A 238 -0.33 -13.41 -10.90
CA ILE A 238 -1.51 -14.19 -11.26
C ILE A 238 -1.91 -13.89 -12.70
N THR A 239 -1.99 -12.61 -13.08
CA THR A 239 -2.32 -12.19 -14.44
C THR A 239 -1.33 -12.73 -15.47
N LEU A 240 -0.03 -12.71 -15.16
CA LEU A 240 0.97 -13.32 -16.05
C LEU A 240 0.67 -14.80 -16.27
N GLN A 241 0.29 -15.53 -15.22
CA GLN A 241 -0.02 -16.95 -15.32
C GLN A 241 -1.29 -17.20 -16.14
N GLU A 242 -2.36 -16.44 -15.89
CA GLU A 242 -3.61 -16.48 -16.66
C GLU A 242 -3.39 -16.12 -18.15
N LEU A 243 -2.53 -15.15 -18.43
CA LEU A 243 -2.14 -14.75 -19.78
C LEU A 243 -1.37 -15.88 -20.49
N LEU A 244 -0.43 -16.53 -19.81
CA LEU A 244 0.33 -17.66 -20.36
C LEU A 244 -0.59 -18.86 -20.68
N ASP A 245 -1.54 -19.16 -19.80
CA ASP A 245 -2.53 -20.21 -20.03
C ASP A 245 -3.46 -19.86 -21.21
N THR A 246 -3.89 -18.61 -21.30
CA THR A 246 -4.69 -18.11 -22.44
C THR A 246 -3.91 -18.23 -23.75
N ILE A 247 -2.64 -17.82 -23.78
CA ILE A 247 -1.79 -17.95 -24.97
C ILE A 247 -1.64 -19.42 -25.37
N LYS A 248 -1.48 -20.32 -24.40
CA LYS A 248 -1.38 -21.76 -24.65
C LYS A 248 -2.65 -22.32 -25.29
N GLU A 249 -3.83 -21.95 -24.80
CA GLU A 249 -5.12 -22.38 -25.35
C GLU A 249 -5.32 -21.89 -26.78
N ILE A 250 -5.10 -20.59 -27.05
CA ILE A 250 -5.29 -20.01 -28.39
C ILE A 250 -4.23 -20.58 -29.36
N SER A 251 -3.01 -20.84 -28.89
CA SER A 251 -1.96 -21.46 -29.71
C SER A 251 -2.38 -22.85 -30.20
N GLN A 252 -3.02 -23.66 -29.35
CA GLN A 252 -3.52 -24.99 -29.74
C GLN A 252 -4.63 -24.90 -30.81
N GLN A 253 -5.51 -23.90 -30.71
CA GLN A 253 -6.58 -23.69 -31.70
C GLN A 253 -6.04 -23.26 -33.07
N GLU A 254 -5.00 -22.42 -33.10
CA GLU A 254 -4.41 -21.88 -34.32
C GLU A 254 -3.33 -22.79 -34.94
N GLY A 255 -3.01 -23.93 -34.30
CA GLY A 255 -1.98 -24.87 -34.73
C GLY A 255 -0.54 -24.35 -34.52
N VAL A 256 -0.35 -23.51 -33.51
CA VAL A 256 0.95 -22.93 -33.12
C VAL A 256 1.52 -23.70 -31.94
N THR A 257 2.81 -24.02 -32.00
CA THR A 257 3.53 -24.67 -30.89
C THR A 257 3.92 -23.62 -29.85
N PHE A 258 3.51 -23.82 -28.60
CA PHE A 258 3.82 -22.96 -27.47
C PHE A 258 4.52 -23.74 -26.36
N SER A 259 5.57 -23.18 -25.78
CA SER A 259 6.20 -23.71 -24.57
C SER A 259 6.80 -22.59 -23.72
N VAL A 260 6.61 -22.65 -22.40
CA VAL A 260 7.29 -21.77 -21.44
C VAL A 260 8.72 -22.26 -21.26
N VAL A 261 9.71 -21.36 -21.35
CA VAL A 261 11.11 -21.70 -21.13
C VAL A 261 11.31 -21.87 -19.62
N LYS A 262 11.30 -23.12 -19.16
CA LYS A 262 11.67 -23.42 -17.77
C LYS A 262 13.12 -22.98 -17.54
N LYS A 263 13.32 -22.12 -16.54
CA LYS A 263 14.65 -21.79 -16.01
C LYS A 263 15.29 -23.01 -15.34
#